data_AF-A0A8B8ALG1-F1
#
_entry.id   AF-A0A8B8ALG1-F1
#
_cell.length_a   1.000
_cell.length_b   1.000
_cell.length_c   1.000
_cell.angle_alpha   90.00
_cell.angle_beta   90.00
_cell.angle_gamma   90.00
#
_symmetry.space_group_name_H-M   'P 1'
#
loop_
_entity.id
_entity.type
_entity.pdbx_description
1 polymer ?
#
loop_
_entity_poly.entity_id
_entity_poly.type
_entity_poly.pdbx_seq_one_letter_code
_entity_poly.pdbx_strand_id
1 'polypeptide(L)'
;MTALHQVVLLTLFTSFACVLCTEAEEPWVMIKKMGPVGYQIKSVKKNYDRDLDETTFVSLIQAPIPTTTMNGEDLKLVSTQGDGLSAVYEITTVTSSFFIDPDFLLTSKTESLQVDLNILAADGFYEQTDFAFNDFQLQVEKRVEAESTMYKMTTRNCFCLCDFSTTIGKNTTSGFEEMRDYQRKYVWRWPNFETEENERVCSVQVNRATLERDAVKIMSLAFSTECRCGSWKENFISKATYELNLI
;
A
#
# COMPACT_ATOMS: atom_id res chain seq x y z
N MET A 1 61.77 44.63 46.08
CA MET A 1 60.36 44.24 46.29
C MET A 1 59.99 43.34 45.12
N THR A 2 60.18 42.02 45.23
CA THR A 2 59.21 40.99 45.69
C THR A 2 58.15 40.62 44.63
N ALA A 3 58.08 39.31 44.37
CA ALA A 3 57.39 38.61 43.29
C ALA A 3 55.91 38.30 43.55
N LEU A 4 55.17 37.91 42.50
CA LEU A 4 54.20 36.78 42.49
C LEU A 4 53.76 36.54 41.02
N HIS A 5 54.29 35.52 40.32
CA HIS A 5 53.69 34.20 40.09
C HIS A 5 52.21 34.19 39.68
N GLN A 6 51.95 33.87 38.41
CA GLN A 6 51.16 32.68 38.07
C GLN A 6 51.40 32.24 36.61
N VAL A 7 52.08 31.12 36.49
CA VAL A 7 52.12 30.24 35.31
C VAL A 7 50.79 29.50 35.27
N VAL A 8 50.07 29.55 34.13
CA VAL A 8 49.27 28.42 33.67
C VAL A 8 49.41 28.36 32.14
N LEU A 9 50.19 27.37 31.70
CA LEU A 9 50.10 26.78 30.37
C LEU A 9 48.64 26.41 30.07
N LEU A 10 48.09 26.86 28.94
CA LEU A 10 47.04 26.07 28.30
C LEU A 10 47.26 26.11 26.78
N THR A 11 48.08 25.17 26.33
CA THR A 11 48.08 24.63 24.97
C THR A 11 46.67 24.11 24.65
N LEU A 12 45.83 24.95 24.05
CA LEU A 12 44.58 24.52 23.44
C LEU A 12 44.90 23.97 22.05
N PHE A 13 45.24 22.68 22.05
CA PHE A 13 44.90 21.78 20.95
C PHE A 13 43.37 21.82 20.77
N THR A 14 42.85 22.82 20.06
CA THR A 14 41.53 22.67 19.43
C THR A 14 41.74 21.77 18.24
N SER A 15 41.67 20.47 18.56
CA SER A 15 41.15 19.41 17.72
C SER A 15 40.53 19.98 16.44
N PHE A 16 41.17 19.65 15.31
CA PHE A 16 40.42 19.43 14.09
C PHE A 16 39.29 18.49 14.47
N ALA A 17 38.10 19.03 14.71
CA ALA A 17 36.89 18.30 14.48
C ALA A 17 36.97 17.96 12.99
N CYS A 18 37.45 16.75 12.69
CA CYS A 18 37.03 16.08 11.48
C CYS A 18 35.50 16.20 11.52
N VAL A 19 34.98 17.15 10.75
CA VAL A 19 33.66 17.02 10.19
C VAL A 19 33.78 15.77 9.35
N LEU A 20 33.51 14.62 10.00
CA LEU A 20 33.03 13.46 9.28
C LEU A 20 31.78 14.01 8.61
N CYS A 21 31.90 14.34 7.32
CA CYS A 21 30.74 14.39 6.47
C CYS A 21 30.16 12.98 6.51
N THR A 22 29.37 12.68 7.53
CA THR A 22 28.33 11.67 7.40
C THR A 22 27.53 12.15 6.21
N GLU A 23 27.53 11.37 5.12
CA GLU A 23 26.69 11.65 3.97
C GLU A 23 25.32 12.08 4.50
N ALA A 24 24.91 13.30 4.15
CA ALA A 24 23.68 13.86 4.68
C ALA A 24 22.55 12.89 4.31
N GLU A 25 21.76 12.47 5.31
CA GLU A 25 20.56 11.66 5.05
C GLU A 25 19.75 12.34 3.95
N GLU A 26 19.39 11.59 2.91
CA GLU A 26 18.58 12.17 1.84
C GLU A 26 17.22 12.60 2.41
N PRO A 27 16.62 13.69 1.91
CA PRO A 27 15.28 14.06 2.32
C PRO A 27 14.28 12.96 1.93
N TRP A 28 13.10 12.95 2.58
CA TRP A 28 11.99 12.15 2.12
C TRP A 28 11.57 12.59 0.71
N VAL A 29 11.47 11.62 -0.19
CA VAL A 29 11.03 11.80 -1.57
C VAL A 29 9.69 11.07 -1.77
N MET A 30 8.70 11.79 -2.29
CA MET A 30 7.40 11.21 -2.62
C MET A 30 7.53 10.23 -3.79
N ILE A 31 7.12 8.98 -3.58
CA ILE A 31 7.07 7.92 -4.60
C ILE A 31 5.67 7.79 -5.16
N LYS A 32 4.65 7.91 -4.30
CA LYS A 32 3.25 7.88 -4.70
C LYS A 32 2.46 8.91 -3.91
N LYS A 33 1.52 9.56 -4.58
CA LYS A 33 0.43 10.30 -3.96
C LYS A 33 -0.84 10.07 -4.76
N MET A 34 -1.89 9.67 -4.07
CA MET A 34 -3.24 9.58 -4.61
C MET A 34 -4.10 10.65 -3.95
N GLY A 35 -5.01 11.24 -4.73
CA GLY A 35 -6.16 11.96 -4.19
C GLY A 35 -7.17 10.98 -3.57
N PRO A 36 -8.47 11.35 -3.50
CA PRO A 36 -9.57 10.42 -3.26
C PRO A 36 -9.55 9.34 -4.37
N VAL A 37 -8.77 8.30 -4.09
CA VAL A 37 -8.44 7.05 -4.81
C VAL A 37 -8.03 7.09 -6.29
N GLY A 38 -7.03 6.27 -6.66
CA GLY A 38 -6.85 5.85 -8.05
C GLY A 38 -7.94 4.91 -8.55
N TYR A 39 -8.65 4.23 -7.64
CA TYR A 39 -9.80 3.36 -7.88
C TYR A 39 -11.02 3.82 -7.10
N GLN A 40 -12.05 4.29 -7.76
CA GLN A 40 -13.29 4.73 -7.12
C GLN A 40 -14.44 3.79 -7.50
N ILE A 41 -15.08 3.18 -6.51
CA ILE A 41 -16.28 2.36 -6.74
C ILE A 41 -17.45 3.32 -6.88
N LYS A 42 -17.97 3.48 -8.09
CA LYS A 42 -19.04 4.43 -8.44
C LYS A 42 -20.41 3.88 -8.10
N SER A 43 -20.61 2.59 -8.32
CA SER A 43 -21.86 1.92 -7.95
C SER A 43 -21.67 0.42 -7.87
N VAL A 44 -22.46 -0.23 -7.03
CA VAL A 44 -22.66 -1.68 -7.06
C VAL A 44 -24.17 -1.94 -7.15
N LYS A 45 -24.58 -2.78 -8.08
CA LYS A 45 -25.95 -3.26 -8.25
C LYS A 45 -26.01 -4.76 -8.03
N LYS A 46 -27.08 -5.23 -7.39
CA LYS A 46 -27.34 -6.66 -7.17
C LYS A 46 -28.66 -7.06 -7.77
N ASN A 47 -28.66 -8.14 -8.53
CA ASN A 47 -29.86 -8.78 -9.07
C ASN A 47 -29.87 -10.25 -8.67
N TYR A 48 -31.00 -10.74 -8.15
CA TYR A 48 -31.17 -12.13 -7.76
C TYR A 48 -32.14 -12.81 -8.73
N ASP A 49 -31.63 -13.80 -9.46
CA ASP A 49 -32.41 -14.67 -10.34
C ASP A 49 -32.92 -15.87 -9.52
N ARG A 50 -34.24 -15.93 -9.33
CA ARG A 50 -34.89 -17.00 -8.56
C ARG A 50 -34.95 -18.32 -9.31
N ASP A 51 -34.94 -18.29 -10.64
CA ASP A 51 -35.07 -19.50 -11.44
C ASP A 51 -33.72 -20.24 -11.50
N LEU A 52 -32.62 -19.48 -11.48
CA LEU A 52 -31.26 -20.00 -11.48
C LEU A 52 -30.64 -20.13 -10.08
N ASP A 53 -31.26 -19.55 -9.05
CA ASP A 53 -30.70 -19.43 -7.69
C ASP A 53 -29.31 -18.75 -7.72
N GLU A 54 -29.20 -17.70 -8.54
CA GLU A 54 -27.97 -16.96 -8.79
C GLU A 54 -28.12 -15.48 -8.46
N THR A 55 -27.11 -14.91 -7.82
CA THR A 55 -27.00 -13.47 -7.59
C THR A 55 -25.92 -12.90 -8.50
N THR A 56 -26.30 -11.93 -9.33
CA THR A 56 -25.38 -11.16 -10.16
C THR A 56 -25.11 -9.80 -9.53
N PHE A 57 -23.84 -9.44 -9.41
CA PHE A 57 -23.39 -8.12 -9.04
C PHE A 57 -22.78 -7.41 -10.25
N VAL A 58 -23.16 -6.15 -10.44
CA VAL A 58 -22.58 -5.28 -11.47
C VAL A 58 -21.98 -4.07 -10.79
N SER A 59 -20.66 -3.93 -10.88
CA SER A 59 -19.93 -2.82 -10.27
C SER A 59 -19.40 -1.87 -11.35
N LEU A 60 -19.60 -0.57 -11.17
CA LEU A 60 -18.97 0.48 -11.97
C LEU A 60 -17.81 1.07 -11.19
N ILE A 61 -16.62 1.08 -11.78
CA ILE A 61 -15.38 1.45 -11.09
C ILE A 61 -14.60 2.39 -11.98
N GLN A 62 -14.28 3.58 -11.47
CA GLN A 62 -13.28 4.43 -12.08
C GLN A 62 -11.90 3.94 -11.66
N ALA A 63 -11.04 3.62 -12.61
CA ALA A 63 -9.70 3.07 -12.37
C ALA A 63 -8.66 3.65 -13.35
N PRO A 64 -7.35 3.52 -13.09
CA PRO A 64 -6.33 4.01 -13.99
C PRO A 64 -6.27 3.23 -15.31
N ILE A 65 -5.71 3.83 -16.36
CA ILE A 65 -5.49 3.15 -17.64
C ILE A 65 -4.01 2.74 -17.76
N PRO A 66 -3.69 1.48 -18.16
CA PRO A 66 -4.61 0.35 -18.35
C PRO A 66 -4.93 -0.35 -17.03
N THR A 67 -6.16 -0.88 -16.90
CA THR A 67 -6.55 -1.80 -15.82
C THR A 67 -6.96 -3.14 -16.41
N THR A 68 -6.57 -4.23 -15.75
CA THR A 68 -6.92 -5.62 -16.10
C THR A 68 -7.51 -6.37 -14.91
N THR A 69 -8.23 -7.46 -15.18
CA THR A 69 -8.72 -8.43 -14.17
C THR A 69 -8.07 -9.81 -14.39
N MET A 70 -8.10 -10.68 -13.38
CA MET A 70 -7.46 -12.00 -13.42
C MET A 70 -8.41 -13.20 -13.30
N ASN A 71 -9.59 -13.10 -12.68
CA ASN A 71 -10.40 -14.28 -12.33
C ASN A 71 -11.50 -14.59 -13.37
N GLY A 72 -11.29 -14.25 -14.64
CA GLY A 72 -12.26 -14.54 -15.70
C GLY A 72 -13.55 -13.70 -15.63
N GLU A 73 -13.57 -12.64 -14.80
CA GLU A 73 -14.65 -11.67 -14.80
C GLU A 73 -14.67 -10.88 -16.12
N ASP A 74 -15.88 -10.51 -16.58
CA ASP A 74 -16.03 -9.66 -17.74
C ASP A 74 -15.78 -8.20 -17.35
N LEU A 75 -14.56 -7.72 -17.63
CA LEU A 75 -14.17 -6.33 -17.43
C LEU A 75 -14.38 -5.54 -18.71
N LYS A 76 -15.40 -4.70 -18.72
CA LYS A 76 -15.80 -3.91 -19.87
C LYS A 76 -15.47 -2.44 -19.68
N LEU A 77 -14.74 -1.86 -20.64
CA LEU A 77 -14.51 -0.42 -20.68
C LEU A 77 -15.81 0.31 -21.07
N VAL A 78 -16.33 1.15 -20.19
CA VAL A 78 -17.58 1.91 -20.41
C VAL A 78 -17.29 3.28 -20.98
N SER A 79 -16.33 3.99 -20.39
CA SER A 79 -15.94 5.33 -20.85
C SER A 79 -14.52 5.67 -20.43
N THR A 80 -13.84 6.48 -21.23
CA THR A 80 -12.56 7.09 -20.87
C THR A 80 -12.80 8.51 -20.37
N GLN A 81 -12.11 8.91 -19.30
CA GLN A 81 -12.17 10.28 -18.83
C GLN A 81 -11.35 11.19 -19.76
N GLY A 82 -11.73 12.47 -19.82
CA GLY A 82 -11.07 13.45 -20.70
C GLY A 82 -9.59 13.71 -20.37
N ASP A 83 -9.10 13.22 -19.22
CA ASP A 83 -7.70 13.29 -18.80
C ASP A 83 -6.81 12.23 -19.47
N GLY A 84 -7.39 11.18 -20.06
CA GLY A 84 -6.66 10.03 -20.61
C GLY A 84 -5.89 9.19 -19.59
N LEU A 85 -6.07 9.45 -18.29
CA LEU A 85 -5.38 8.76 -17.19
C LEU A 85 -6.30 7.74 -16.49
N SER A 86 -7.61 7.97 -16.53
CA SER A 86 -8.60 7.12 -15.89
C SER A 86 -9.77 6.77 -16.81
N ALA A 87 -10.42 5.66 -16.51
CA ALA A 87 -11.59 5.17 -17.22
C ALA A 87 -12.59 4.56 -16.25
N VAL A 88 -13.86 4.52 -16.65
CA VAL A 88 -14.90 3.76 -15.96
C VAL A 88 -14.99 2.39 -16.59
N TYR A 89 -14.85 1.37 -15.76
CA TYR A 89 -15.01 -0.03 -16.10
C TYR A 89 -16.27 -0.59 -15.43
N GLU A 90 -16.93 -1.50 -16.12
CA GLU A 90 -18.01 -2.33 -15.63
C GLU A 90 -17.46 -3.73 -15.38
N ILE A 91 -17.68 -4.26 -14.19
CA ILE A 91 -17.32 -5.63 -13.84
C ILE A 91 -18.55 -6.37 -13.33
N THR A 92 -18.75 -7.57 -13.87
CA THR A 92 -19.85 -8.45 -13.49
C THR A 92 -19.32 -9.66 -12.75
N THR A 93 -19.84 -9.91 -11.55
CA THR A 93 -19.56 -11.13 -10.78
C THR A 93 -20.87 -11.87 -10.51
N VAL A 94 -20.84 -13.19 -10.61
CA VAL A 94 -22.03 -14.06 -10.41
C VAL A 94 -21.70 -15.07 -9.33
N THR A 95 -22.64 -15.30 -8.42
CA THR A 95 -22.52 -16.31 -7.36
C THR A 95 -23.83 -17.06 -7.18
N SER A 96 -23.73 -18.38 -7.05
CA SER A 96 -24.85 -19.29 -6.69
C SER A 96 -24.76 -19.76 -5.23
N SER A 97 -23.77 -19.27 -4.47
CA SER A 97 -23.51 -19.72 -3.09
C SER A 97 -23.62 -18.58 -2.10
N PHE A 98 -24.60 -18.67 -1.19
CA PHE A 98 -24.76 -17.76 -0.06
C PHE A 98 -23.60 -17.80 0.97
N PHE A 99 -22.63 -18.71 0.80
CA PHE A 99 -21.54 -18.92 1.75
C PHE A 99 -20.21 -18.29 1.32
N ILE A 100 -20.12 -17.76 0.10
CA ILE A 100 -18.90 -17.16 -0.43
C ILE A 100 -19.25 -15.75 -0.91
N ASP A 101 -18.66 -14.76 -0.28
CA ASP A 101 -18.67 -13.38 -0.75
C ASP A 101 -17.98 -13.33 -2.12
N PRO A 102 -18.66 -12.93 -3.20
CA PRO A 102 -18.02 -12.83 -4.50
C PRO A 102 -16.99 -11.70 -4.47
N ASP A 103 -15.83 -11.93 -5.06
CA ASP A 103 -14.75 -10.95 -5.13
C ASP A 103 -14.30 -10.67 -6.56
N PHE A 104 -13.57 -9.58 -6.73
CA PHE A 104 -12.85 -9.28 -7.96
C PHE A 104 -11.54 -8.54 -7.68
N LEU A 105 -10.57 -8.66 -8.59
CA LEU A 105 -9.26 -8.03 -8.49
C LEU A 105 -8.96 -7.19 -9.73
N LEU A 106 -8.78 -5.89 -9.54
CA LEU A 106 -8.32 -4.97 -10.57
C LEU A 106 -6.85 -4.67 -10.40
N THR A 107 -6.07 -4.69 -11.47
CA THR A 107 -4.63 -4.36 -11.45
C THR A 107 -4.27 -3.36 -12.53
N SER A 108 -3.53 -2.32 -12.17
CA SER A 108 -2.95 -1.31 -13.06
C SER A 108 -1.46 -1.14 -12.75
N LYS A 109 -0.60 -1.69 -13.61
CA LYS A 109 0.87 -1.61 -13.50
C LYS A 109 1.39 -2.05 -12.13
N THR A 110 1.50 -1.10 -11.19
CA THR A 110 2.05 -1.29 -9.84
C THR A 110 0.97 -1.33 -8.76
N GLU A 111 -0.30 -1.16 -9.10
CA GLU A 111 -1.39 -0.96 -8.14
C GLU A 111 -2.47 -1.98 -8.36
N SER A 112 -3.09 -2.44 -7.29
CA SER A 112 -4.26 -3.29 -7.37
C SER A 112 -5.31 -2.96 -6.32
N LEU A 113 -6.56 -3.30 -6.64
CA LEU A 113 -7.70 -3.21 -5.76
C LEU A 113 -8.44 -4.55 -5.79
N GLN A 114 -8.48 -5.24 -4.66
CA GLN A 114 -9.38 -6.36 -4.42
C GLN A 114 -10.62 -5.86 -3.67
N VAL A 115 -11.80 -6.30 -4.11
CA VAL A 115 -13.07 -5.99 -3.46
C VAL A 115 -13.82 -7.28 -3.21
N ASP A 116 -14.15 -7.52 -1.94
CA ASP A 116 -15.03 -8.60 -1.51
C ASP A 116 -16.43 -8.00 -1.35
N LEU A 117 -17.37 -8.47 -2.17
CA LEU A 117 -18.75 -8.02 -2.13
C LEU A 117 -19.53 -8.81 -1.08
N ASN A 118 -20.34 -8.10 -0.31
CA ASN A 118 -21.16 -8.67 0.74
C ASN A 118 -22.44 -9.26 0.15
N ILE A 119 -22.51 -10.59 0.11
CA ILE A 119 -23.68 -11.30 -0.40
C ILE A 119 -24.94 -11.05 0.45
N LEU A 120 -24.75 -10.76 1.73
CA LEU A 120 -25.78 -10.53 2.73
C LEU A 120 -26.21 -9.06 2.86
N ALA A 121 -25.70 -8.14 2.02
CA ALA A 121 -26.21 -6.77 1.95
C ALA A 121 -27.75 -6.83 1.81
N ALA A 122 -28.44 -6.27 2.81
CA ALA A 122 -29.76 -6.73 3.24
C ALA A 122 -30.82 -6.77 2.11
N ASP A 123 -31.75 -7.71 2.23
CA ASP A 123 -32.93 -7.78 1.36
C ASP A 123 -33.62 -6.41 1.25
N GLY A 124 -33.75 -5.91 0.01
CA GLY A 124 -34.26 -4.56 -0.29
C GLY A 124 -33.17 -3.55 -0.70
N PHE A 125 -31.89 -3.90 -0.55
CA PHE A 125 -30.76 -3.11 -1.04
C PHE A 125 -30.30 -3.66 -2.40
N TYR A 126 -30.64 -2.94 -3.49
CA TYR A 126 -30.36 -3.37 -4.87
C TYR A 126 -29.27 -2.55 -5.57
N GLU A 127 -28.97 -1.36 -5.04
CA GLU A 127 -27.97 -0.44 -5.58
C GLU A 127 -27.37 0.41 -4.47
N GLN A 128 -26.07 0.69 -4.56
CA GLN A 128 -25.37 1.70 -3.76
C GLN A 128 -24.40 2.47 -4.65
N THR A 129 -24.33 3.79 -4.48
CA THR A 129 -23.44 4.68 -5.25
C THR A 129 -22.38 5.40 -4.40
N ASP A 130 -22.61 5.47 -3.09
CA ASP A 130 -21.81 6.32 -2.20
C ASP A 130 -21.07 5.42 -1.20
N PHE A 131 -19.78 5.20 -1.47
CA PHE A 131 -18.90 4.36 -0.64
C PHE A 131 -17.90 5.23 0.12
N ALA A 132 -17.86 5.12 1.45
CA ALA A 132 -16.91 5.86 2.30
C ALA A 132 -15.43 5.58 1.94
N PHE A 133 -15.13 4.39 1.40
CA PHE A 133 -13.81 4.05 0.86
C PHE A 133 -13.37 5.03 -0.23
N ASN A 134 -14.27 5.69 -0.95
CA ASN A 134 -13.88 6.62 -2.00
C ASN A 134 -13.18 7.90 -1.47
N ASP A 135 -13.22 8.15 -0.17
CA ASP A 135 -12.68 9.37 0.45
C ASP A 135 -11.27 9.20 1.04
N PHE A 136 -10.69 7.99 1.01
CA PHE A 136 -9.34 7.77 1.55
C PHE A 136 -8.27 8.34 0.60
N GLN A 137 -7.14 8.75 1.21
CA GLN A 137 -5.96 9.19 0.48
C GLN A 137 -4.76 8.34 0.86
N LEU A 138 -3.90 8.05 -0.11
CA LEU A 138 -2.67 7.28 0.06
C LEU A 138 -1.47 8.10 -0.38
N GLN A 139 -0.44 8.15 0.45
CA GLN A 139 0.87 8.71 0.12
C GLN A 139 1.96 7.73 0.52
N VAL A 140 2.96 7.57 -0.34
CA VAL A 140 4.16 6.79 -0.06
C VAL A 140 5.39 7.63 -0.32
N GLU A 141 6.27 7.66 0.66
CA GLU A 141 7.54 8.38 0.63
C GLU A 141 8.70 7.42 0.87
N LYS A 142 9.86 7.76 0.31
CA LYS A 142 11.11 7.02 0.45
C LYS A 142 12.19 7.93 1.00
N ARG A 143 13.02 7.41 1.89
CA ARG A 143 14.25 8.05 2.36
C ARG A 143 15.42 7.10 2.18
N VAL A 144 16.53 7.60 1.65
CA VAL A 144 17.76 6.82 1.48
C VAL A 144 18.78 7.29 2.52
N GLU A 145 19.34 6.34 3.26
CA GLU A 145 20.40 6.53 4.25
C GLU A 145 21.62 5.71 3.84
N ALA A 146 22.80 5.96 4.39
CA ALA A 146 24.04 5.29 3.98
C ALA A 146 23.91 3.76 3.83
N GLU A 147 23.32 3.08 4.83
CA GLU A 147 23.21 1.61 4.86
C GLU A 147 21.79 1.08 4.65
N SER A 148 20.79 1.96 4.57
CA SER A 148 19.38 1.58 4.62
C SER A 148 18.52 2.38 3.63
N THR A 149 17.33 1.86 3.35
CA THR A 149 16.26 2.60 2.67
C THR A 149 15.01 2.48 3.53
N MET A 150 14.39 3.60 3.86
CA MET A 150 13.11 3.61 4.55
C MET A 150 11.98 3.98 3.59
N TYR A 151 10.87 3.27 3.71
CA TYR A 151 9.62 3.60 3.06
C TYR A 151 8.57 3.90 4.11
N LYS A 152 7.74 4.92 3.86
CA LYS A 152 6.66 5.36 4.73
C LYS A 152 5.38 5.49 3.92
N MET A 153 4.38 4.72 4.30
CA MET A 153 3.02 4.80 3.76
C MET A 153 2.14 5.55 4.76
N THR A 154 1.45 6.58 4.29
CA THR A 154 0.46 7.35 5.04
C THR A 154 -0.91 7.17 4.39
N THR A 155 -1.89 6.72 5.17
CA THR A 155 -3.30 6.68 4.77
C THR A 155 -4.14 7.66 5.60
N ARG A 156 -5.06 8.35 4.94
CA ARG A 156 -5.97 9.36 5.54
C ARG A 156 -7.42 8.96 5.37
N ASN A 157 -8.29 9.39 6.29
CA ASN A 157 -9.74 9.20 6.24
C ASN A 157 -10.17 7.73 6.13
N CYS A 158 -9.38 6.83 6.72
CA CYS A 158 -9.56 5.39 6.61
C CYS A 158 -9.23 4.75 7.97
N PHE A 159 -10.19 4.08 8.60
CA PHE A 159 -9.91 3.23 9.76
C PHE A 159 -9.46 1.84 9.27
N CYS A 160 -8.24 1.79 8.74
CA CYS A 160 -7.79 0.70 7.89
C CYS A 160 -6.56 0.03 8.49
N LEU A 161 -6.47 -1.28 8.35
CA LEU A 161 -5.27 -2.01 8.71
C LEU A 161 -4.25 -1.78 7.60
N CYS A 162 -2.99 -1.62 7.97
CA CYS A 162 -1.90 -1.55 7.02
C CYS A 162 -0.96 -2.75 7.21
N ASP A 163 -0.48 -3.26 6.09
CA ASP A 163 0.49 -4.33 6.06
C ASP A 163 1.50 -4.13 4.93
N PHE A 164 2.52 -4.99 4.90
CA PHE A 164 3.46 -5.07 3.81
C PHE A 164 3.79 -6.53 3.51
N SER A 165 4.09 -6.80 2.25
CA SER A 165 4.59 -8.10 1.80
C SER A 165 5.94 -7.92 1.10
N THR A 166 6.81 -8.91 1.21
CA THR A 166 8.11 -8.87 0.54
C THR A 166 8.64 -10.26 0.27
N THR A 167 9.24 -10.43 -0.91
CA THR A 167 10.00 -11.62 -1.28
C THR A 167 11.48 -11.27 -1.39
N ILE A 168 12.35 -12.14 -0.83
CA ILE A 168 13.80 -11.96 -0.83
C ILE A 168 14.43 -13.07 -1.66
N GLY A 169 15.26 -12.70 -2.63
CA GLY A 169 16.03 -13.63 -3.44
C GLY A 169 17.45 -13.78 -2.93
N LYS A 170 17.97 -15.01 -2.89
CA LYS A 170 19.38 -15.31 -2.66
C LYS A 170 20.07 -15.63 -3.98
N ASN A 171 21.28 -15.11 -4.17
CA ASN A 171 22.08 -15.43 -5.33
C ASN A 171 22.53 -16.91 -5.31
N THR A 172 22.16 -17.66 -6.34
CA THR A 172 22.56 -19.05 -6.59
C THR A 172 23.26 -19.13 -7.95
N THR A 173 23.78 -20.30 -8.30
CA THR A 173 24.34 -20.56 -9.64
C THR A 173 23.30 -20.42 -10.76
N SER A 174 22.01 -20.48 -10.44
CA SER A 174 20.89 -20.37 -11.38
C SER A 174 20.28 -18.96 -11.45
N GLY A 175 20.83 -18.00 -10.69
CA GLY A 175 20.29 -16.65 -10.54
C GLY A 175 19.76 -16.41 -9.13
N PHE A 176 18.85 -15.45 -8.97
CA PHE A 176 18.25 -15.20 -7.65
C PHE A 176 17.03 -16.10 -7.44
N GLU A 177 17.08 -16.92 -6.39
CA GLU A 177 15.98 -17.81 -5.99
C GLU A 177 15.35 -17.33 -4.69
N GLU A 178 14.02 -17.41 -4.60
CA GLU A 178 13.25 -16.99 -3.43
C GLU A 178 13.68 -17.78 -2.18
N MET A 179 13.95 -17.04 -1.12
CA MET A 179 14.17 -17.58 0.21
C MET A 179 12.82 -17.91 0.86
N ARG A 180 12.68 -19.13 1.39
CA ARG A 180 11.43 -19.58 2.03
C ARG A 180 11.08 -18.84 3.32
N ASP A 181 12.10 -18.37 4.05
CA ASP A 181 11.90 -17.77 5.38
C ASP A 181 12.11 -16.27 5.33
N TYR A 182 11.10 -15.52 5.77
CA TYR A 182 11.22 -14.09 6.00
C TYR A 182 12.26 -13.81 7.09
N GLN A 183 13.28 -13.02 6.74
CA GLN A 183 14.33 -12.66 7.69
C GLN A 183 14.30 -11.18 8.00
N ARG A 184 13.87 -10.87 9.24
CA ARG A 184 13.80 -9.52 9.83
C ARG A 184 15.08 -8.68 9.72
N LYS A 185 16.24 -9.31 9.51
CA LYS A 185 17.52 -8.60 9.34
C LYS A 185 17.63 -7.85 8.00
N TYR A 186 16.88 -8.24 6.97
CA TYR A 186 16.91 -7.61 5.65
C TYR A 186 15.83 -6.55 5.51
N VAL A 187 14.65 -6.86 6.02
CA VAL A 187 13.48 -5.99 6.01
C VAL A 187 12.89 -6.03 7.41
N TRP A 188 12.70 -4.86 8.01
CA TRP A 188 12.11 -4.75 9.33
C TRP A 188 10.98 -3.72 9.30
N ARG A 189 9.83 -4.10 9.87
CA ARG A 189 8.76 -3.15 10.12
C ARG A 189 9.21 -2.21 11.23
N TRP A 190 9.45 -0.96 10.87
CA TRP A 190 9.75 0.06 11.86
C TRP A 190 8.50 0.23 12.76
N PRO A 191 8.64 0.35 14.10
CA PRO A 191 7.47 0.50 14.97
C PRO A 191 6.57 1.63 14.44
N ASN A 192 5.26 1.36 14.39
CA ASN A 192 4.26 2.32 13.89
C ASN A 192 4.44 3.65 14.63
N PHE A 193 4.74 4.73 13.90
CA PHE A 193 4.70 6.07 14.47
C PHE A 193 3.33 6.67 14.18
N GLU A 194 2.70 7.14 15.24
CA GLU A 194 1.71 8.22 15.25
C GLU A 194 0.41 7.95 14.48
N THR A 195 -0.65 7.70 15.25
CA THR A 195 -2.00 8.05 14.83
C THR A 195 -2.23 9.51 15.19
N GLU A 196 -2.09 10.43 14.25
CA GLU A 196 -2.81 11.70 14.36
C GLU A 196 -4.30 11.43 14.10
N GLU A 197 -5.20 12.31 14.54
CA GLU A 197 -6.65 12.03 14.64
C GLU A 197 -7.33 11.52 13.35
N ASN A 198 -6.69 11.56 12.18
CA ASN A 198 -7.22 11.00 10.92
C ASN A 198 -6.16 10.34 10.02
N GLU A 199 -4.97 10.03 10.55
CA GLU A 199 -3.85 9.45 9.81
C GLU A 199 -3.39 8.11 10.37
N ARG A 200 -3.01 7.20 9.47
CA ARG A 200 -2.35 5.94 9.79
C ARG A 200 -1.04 5.89 9.01
N VAL A 201 0.06 5.69 9.72
CA VAL A 201 1.40 5.65 9.12
C VAL A 201 2.06 4.29 9.36
N CYS A 202 2.61 3.72 8.29
CA CYS A 202 3.22 2.39 8.30
C CYS A 202 4.55 2.45 7.57
N SER A 203 5.60 1.96 8.23
CA SER A 203 6.96 2.15 7.76
C SER A 203 7.73 0.84 7.73
N VAL A 204 8.55 0.69 6.70
CA VAL A 204 9.44 -0.46 6.52
C VAL A 204 10.84 0.04 6.19
N GLN A 205 11.83 -0.55 6.86
CA GLN A 205 13.23 -0.32 6.60
C GLN A 205 13.81 -1.52 5.86
N VAL A 206 14.53 -1.26 4.78
CA VAL A 206 15.31 -2.23 4.01
C VAL A 206 16.79 -1.99 4.32
N ASN A 207 17.46 -2.99 4.89
CA ASN A 207 18.87 -2.92 5.24
C ASN A 207 19.74 -3.30 4.03
N ARG A 208 20.16 -2.29 3.26
CA ARG A 208 20.92 -2.47 2.02
C ARG A 208 22.30 -3.09 2.27
N ALA A 209 23.01 -2.63 3.30
CA ALA A 209 24.32 -3.16 3.65
C ALA A 209 24.27 -4.67 4.00
N THR A 210 23.22 -5.10 4.71
CA THR A 210 23.03 -6.52 5.05
C THR A 210 22.64 -7.35 3.83
N LEU A 211 21.80 -6.80 2.94
CA LEU A 211 21.45 -7.47 1.68
C LEU A 211 22.70 -7.72 0.81
N GLU A 212 23.54 -6.69 0.67
CA GLU A 212 24.79 -6.75 -0.10
C GLU A 212 25.78 -7.74 0.52
N ARG A 213 26.02 -7.65 1.83
CA ARG A 213 26.94 -8.56 2.55
C ARG A 213 26.56 -10.03 2.41
N ASP A 214 25.25 -10.32 2.43
CA ASP A 214 24.73 -11.68 2.39
C ASP A 214 24.45 -12.17 0.95
N ALA A 215 24.75 -11.35 -0.07
CA ALA A 215 24.49 -11.60 -1.49
C ALA A 215 23.02 -11.96 -1.79
N VAL A 216 22.10 -11.22 -1.17
CA VAL A 216 20.65 -11.33 -1.37
C VAL A 216 20.10 -10.02 -1.94
N LYS A 217 18.87 -10.04 -2.46
CA LYS A 217 18.16 -8.85 -2.92
C LYS A 217 16.67 -8.92 -2.58
N ILE A 218 16.04 -7.76 -2.45
CA ILE A 218 14.57 -7.68 -2.47
C ILE A 218 14.10 -7.95 -3.89
N MET A 219 13.22 -8.93 -4.05
CA MET A 219 12.58 -9.26 -5.33
C MET A 219 11.22 -8.59 -5.47
N SER A 220 10.51 -8.40 -4.37
CA SER A 220 9.25 -7.67 -4.32
C SER A 220 9.11 -6.93 -2.99
N LEU A 221 8.44 -5.79 -3.04
CA LEU A 221 8.01 -5.07 -1.85
C LEU A 221 6.67 -4.41 -2.17
N ALA A 222 5.62 -4.83 -1.47
CA ALA A 222 4.30 -4.25 -1.60
C ALA A 222 3.80 -3.71 -0.26
N PHE A 223 3.05 -2.61 -0.34
CA PHE A 223 2.26 -2.10 0.77
C PHE A 223 0.80 -2.42 0.52
N SER A 224 0.08 -2.84 1.56
CA SER A 224 -1.36 -3.08 1.47
C SER A 224 -2.11 -2.34 2.56
N THR A 225 -3.34 -1.91 2.24
CA THR A 225 -4.28 -1.38 3.21
C THR A 225 -5.65 -2.03 3.06
N GLU A 226 -6.15 -2.58 4.16
CA GLU A 226 -7.44 -3.25 4.25
C GLU A 226 -8.46 -2.32 4.90
N CYS A 227 -9.56 -2.11 4.19
CA CYS A 227 -10.67 -1.27 4.59
C CYS A 227 -11.90 -2.15 4.84
N ARG A 228 -12.37 -2.20 6.09
CA ARG A 228 -13.62 -2.90 6.44
C ARG A 228 -14.76 -1.90 6.46
N CYS A 229 -15.77 -2.12 5.60
CA CYS A 229 -16.81 -1.14 5.36
C CYS A 229 -18.08 -1.45 6.17
N GLY A 230 -18.26 -0.78 7.31
CA GLY A 230 -19.56 -0.66 8.01
C GLY A 230 -20.23 -1.96 8.49
N SER A 231 -21.52 -1.87 8.83
CA SER A 231 -22.34 -3.00 9.26
C SER A 231 -22.60 -3.96 8.08
N TRP A 232 -22.44 -5.26 8.33
CA TRP A 232 -22.60 -6.34 7.33
C TRP A 232 -24.01 -6.43 6.70
N LYS A 233 -24.96 -5.60 7.13
CA LYS A 233 -26.31 -5.59 6.56
C LYS A 233 -26.57 -4.40 5.62
N GLU A 234 -25.74 -3.37 5.63
CA GLU A 234 -26.04 -2.09 4.97
C GLU A 234 -25.00 -1.65 3.94
N ASN A 235 -24.00 -2.50 3.65
CA ASN A 235 -22.93 -2.18 2.70
C ASN A 235 -22.72 -3.32 1.71
N PHE A 236 -22.62 -2.98 0.42
CA PHE A 236 -22.26 -3.93 -0.64
C PHE A 236 -20.81 -4.40 -0.59
N ILE A 237 -19.93 -3.68 0.10
CA ILE A 237 -18.52 -4.04 0.25
C ILE A 237 -18.33 -4.62 1.64
N SER A 238 -17.94 -5.88 1.71
CA SER A 238 -17.50 -6.54 2.94
C SER A 238 -16.10 -6.04 3.32
N LYS A 239 -15.20 -6.04 2.33
CA LYS A 239 -13.80 -5.65 2.47
C LYS A 239 -13.27 -5.10 1.15
N ALA A 240 -12.41 -4.10 1.22
CA ALA A 240 -11.59 -3.66 0.09
C ALA A 240 -10.11 -3.64 0.51
N THR A 241 -9.25 -4.25 -0.31
CA THR A 241 -7.81 -4.26 -0.10
C THR A 241 -7.13 -3.54 -1.25
N TYR A 242 -6.48 -2.43 -0.94
CA TYR A 242 -5.64 -1.71 -1.88
C TYR A 242 -4.18 -2.13 -1.70
N GLU A 243 -3.48 -2.46 -2.79
CA GLU A 243 -2.06 -2.82 -2.77
C GLU A 243 -1.24 -1.95 -3.74
N LEU A 244 -0.04 -1.58 -3.30
CA LEU A 244 0.96 -0.84 -4.06
C LEU A 244 2.28 -1.61 -4.07
N ASN A 245 2.67 -2.08 -5.24
CA ASN A 245 3.95 -2.71 -5.53
C ASN A 245 5.02 -1.64 -5.81
N LEU A 246 6.11 -1.65 -5.03
CA LEU A 246 7.21 -0.68 -5.14
C LEU A 246 8.47 -1.24 -5.82
N ILE A 247 8.71 -2.55 -5.70
CA ILE A 247 9.86 -3.28 -6.26
C ILE A 247 9.31 -4.47 -7.02
#